data_AF-A0A949UFH7-F1
#
_entry.id   AF-A0A949UFH7-F1
#
_cell.length_a   1.000
_cell.length_b   1.000
_cell.length_c   1.000
_cell.angle_alpha   90.00
_cell.angle_beta   90.00
_cell.angle_gamma   90.00
#
_symmetry.space_group_name_H-M   'P 1'
#
loop_
_entity.id
_entity.type
_entity.pdbx_description
1 polymer ?
#
loop_
_entity_poly.entity_id
_entity_poly.type
_entity_poly.pdbx_seq_one_letter_code
_entity_poly.pdbx_strand_id
1 'polypeptide(L)' 'QPPFEIRWNRVYALPDFVKFVHKPHIWAGVACQECHGPVETMDRVVPVHEINMGFCLDCHVKRGATQECFVCHH' A
#
# COMPACT_ATOMS: atom_id res chain seq x y z
N GLN A 1 26.16 -5.84 -16.76
CA GLN A 1 24.82 -5.23 -16.58
C GLN A 1 24.19 -5.12 -17.96
N PRO A 2 22.92 -5.50 -18.14
CA PRO A 2 22.28 -5.32 -19.44
C PRO A 2 22.23 -3.83 -19.77
N PRO A 3 22.42 -3.42 -21.03
CA PRO A 3 22.60 -2.01 -21.41
C PRO A 3 21.34 -1.14 -21.28
N PHE A 4 20.19 -1.70 -20.90
CA PHE A 4 18.92 -0.97 -20.83
C PHE A 4 18.16 -1.34 -19.55
N GLU A 5 18.15 -0.43 -18.58
CA GLU A 5 17.36 -0.53 -17.37
C GLU A 5 16.03 0.21 -17.57
N ILE A 6 14.91 -0.48 -17.34
CA ILE A 6 13.58 0.12 -17.43
C ILE A 6 13.39 1.08 -16.25
N ARG A 7 13.21 2.37 -16.55
CA ARG A 7 12.90 3.42 -15.57
C ARG A 7 11.42 3.35 -15.19
N TRP A 8 11.10 2.53 -14.20
CA TRP A 8 9.73 2.42 -13.68
C TRP A 8 9.34 3.66 -12.88
N ASN A 9 8.19 4.24 -13.19
CA ASN A 9 7.56 5.25 -12.35
C ASN A 9 6.74 4.54 -11.26
N ARG A 10 7.18 4.68 -10.00
CA ARG A 10 6.45 4.14 -8.85
C ARG A 10 5.17 4.94 -8.62
N VAL A 11 4.02 4.27 -8.63
CA VAL A 11 2.69 4.91 -8.48
C VAL A 11 2.35 5.22 -7.03
N TYR A 12 2.61 4.28 -6.12
CA TYR A 12 2.42 4.48 -4.68
C TYR A 12 3.78 4.62 -4.00
N ALA A 13 4.02 5.77 -3.37
CA ALA A 13 5.19 6.01 -2.54
C ALA A 13 4.74 6.54 -1.19
N LEU A 14 5.14 5.86 -0.12
CA LEU A 14 4.96 6.33 1.24
C LEU A 14 6.23 7.06 1.71
N PRO A 15 6.11 8.00 2.66
CA PRO A 15 7.28 8.64 3.26
C PRO A 15 8.24 7.62 3.88
N ASP A 16 9.54 7.91 3.89
CA ASP A 16 10.57 6.96 4.33
C ASP A 16 10.48 6.56 5.81
N PHE A 17 9.86 7.43 6.63
CA PHE A 17 9.55 7.18 8.05
C PHE A 17 8.30 6.29 8.24
N VAL A 18 7.72 5.77 7.17
CA VAL A 18 6.62 4.79 7.19
C VAL A 18 7.12 3.48 6.60
N LYS A 19 6.96 2.40 7.36
CA LYS A 19 7.27 1.04 6.93
C LYS A 19 5.99 0.27 6.68
N PHE A 20 5.66 0.09 5.41
CA PHE A 20 4.56 -0.76 4.99
C PHE A 20 5.05 -2.16 4.61
N VAL A 21 4.43 -3.20 5.17
CA VAL A 21 4.74 -4.61 4.88
C VAL A 21 3.49 -5.29 4.32
N HIS A 22 3.54 -5.81 3.09
CA HIS A 22 2.39 -6.44 2.44
C HIS A 22 1.90 -7.71 3.16
N LYS A 23 2.83 -8.52 3.67
CA LYS A 23 2.59 -9.85 4.24
C LYS A 23 1.45 -9.92 5.28
N PRO A 24 1.44 -9.12 6.37
CA PRO A 24 0.35 -9.17 7.35
C PRO A 24 -1.02 -8.82 6.76
N HIS A 25 -1.08 -7.88 5.82
CA HIS A 25 -2.33 -7.47 5.17
C HIS A 25 -2.90 -8.56 4.29
N ILE A 26 -2.05 -9.21 3.48
CA ILE A 26 -2.45 -10.35 2.64
C ILE A 26 -2.89 -11.53 3.51
N TRP A 27 -2.18 -11.82 4.61
CA TRP A 27 -2.55 -12.89 5.54
C TRP A 27 -3.85 -12.62 6.29
N ALA A 28 -4.20 -11.35 6.51
CA ALA A 28 -5.50 -10.94 7.06
C ALA A 28 -6.63 -10.99 6.01
N GLY A 29 -6.37 -11.45 4.79
CA GLY A 29 -7.36 -11.59 3.73
C GLY A 29 -7.80 -10.26 3.09
N VAL A 30 -6.98 -9.20 3.21
CA VAL A 30 -7.22 -7.94 2.48
C VAL A 30 -6.94 -8.18 1.00
N ALA A 31 -7.94 -8.01 0.15
CA ALA A 31 -7.77 -8.17 -1.29
C ALA A 31 -6.93 -7.02 -1.88
N CYS A 32 -6.16 -7.30 -2.93
CA CYS A 32 -5.31 -6.30 -3.62
C CYS A 32 -6.12 -5.06 -4.03
N GLN A 33 -7.37 -5.29 -4.47
CA GLN A 33 -8.29 -4.29 -4.96
C GLN A 33 -8.78 -3.33 -3.87
N GLU A 34 -8.71 -3.71 -2.60
CA GLU A 34 -9.08 -2.83 -1.49
C GLU A 34 -8.09 -1.66 -1.31
N CYS A 35 -6.83 -1.83 -1.76
CA CYS A 35 -5.81 -0.79 -1.69
C CYS A 35 -5.45 -0.21 -3.07
N HIS A 36 -5.43 -1.05 -4.10
CA HIS A 36 -4.95 -0.68 -5.43
C HIS A 36 -6.07 -0.52 -6.48
N GLY A 37 -7.34 -0.75 -6.11
CA GLY A 37 -8.46 -0.74 -7.05
C GLY A 37 -8.45 -1.94 -7.99
N PRO A 38 -9.31 -1.98 -9.03
CA PRO A 38 -9.45 -3.12 -9.94
C PRO A 38 -8.28 -3.22 -10.93
N VAL A 39 -7.07 -3.42 -10.40
CA VAL A 39 -5.78 -3.40 -11.10
C VAL A 39 -5.72 -4.39 -12.26
N GLU A 40 -6.46 -5.49 -12.18
CA GLU A 40 -6.59 -6.51 -13.23
C GLU A 40 -7.26 -6.00 -14.50
N THR A 41 -8.01 -4.89 -14.43
CA THR A 41 -8.67 -4.26 -15.58
C THR A 41 -8.07 -2.90 -15.97
N MET A 42 -7.03 -2.45 -15.25
CA MET A 42 -6.40 -1.15 -15.52
C MET A 42 -5.48 -1.22 -16.74
N ASP A 43 -5.70 -0.34 -17.73
CA ASP A 43 -4.77 -0.12 -18.84
C ASP A 43 -3.41 0.43 -18.33
N ARG A 44 -3.46 1.31 -17.33
CA ARG A 44 -2.30 1.84 -16.61
C ARG A 44 -2.63 1.95 -15.13
N VAL A 45 -1.67 1.59 -14.28
CA VAL A 45 -1.83 1.70 -12.82
C VAL A 45 -1.88 3.17 -12.43
N VAL A 46 -2.93 3.54 -11.69
CA VAL A 46 -3.14 4.88 -11.14
C VAL A 46 -3.45 4.78 -9.66
N PRO A 47 -3.15 5.82 -8.86
CA PRO A 47 -3.58 5.84 -7.48
C PRO A 47 -5.10 6.02 -7.42
N VAL A 48 -5.81 5.03 -6.89
CA VAL A 48 -7.27 5.08 -6.66
C VAL A 48 -7.61 5.55 -5.25
N HIS A 49 -6.66 5.43 -4.33
CA HIS A 49 -6.77 5.88 -2.96
C HIS A 49 -5.57 6.75 -2.61
N GLU A 50 -5.81 7.78 -1.81
CA GLU A 50 -4.72 8.49 -1.16
C GLU A 50 -4.30 7.67 0.07
N ILE A 51 -3.26 6.83 -0.09
CA ILE A 51 -2.73 6.00 1.00
C ILE A 51 -1.94 6.90 1.96
N ASN A 52 -2.67 7.57 2.86
CA ASN A 52 -2.13 8.37 3.95
C ASN A 52 -2.47 7.71 5.31
N MET A 53 -2.00 8.31 6.40
CA MET A 53 -2.24 7.78 7.75
C MET A 53 -3.75 7.60 8.04
N GLY A 54 -4.60 8.51 7.57
CA GLY A 54 -6.05 8.43 7.75
C GLY A 54 -6.63 7.18 7.09
N PHE A 55 -6.26 6.92 5.83
CA PHE A 55 -6.68 5.71 5.12
C PHE A 55 -6.28 4.42 5.87
N CYS A 56 -5.03 4.37 6.35
CA CYS A 56 -4.53 3.23 7.12
C CYS A 56 -5.30 3.04 8.44
N LEU A 57 -5.44 4.10 9.23
CA LEU A 57 -6.10 4.04 10.53
C LEU A 57 -7.59 3.73 10.41
N ASP A 58 -8.29 4.32 9.43
CA ASP A 58 -9.70 4.02 9.17
C ASP A 58 -9.91 2.53 8.86
N CYS A 59 -9.03 1.94 8.04
CA CYS A 59 -9.05 0.52 7.74
C CYS A 59 -8.74 -0.34 8.98
N HIS A 60 -7.72 0.04 9.74
CA HIS A 60 -7.31 -0.67 10.96
C HIS A 60 -8.40 -0.64 12.03
N VAL A 61 -9.08 0.50 12.24
CA VAL A 61 -10.21 0.64 13.16
C VAL A 61 -11.35 -0.29 12.74
N LYS A 62 -11.74 -0.26 11.45
CA LYS A 62 -12.83 -1.10 10.93
C LYS A 62 -12.56 -2.60 11.07
N ARG A 63 -11.28 -3.01 10.99
CA ARG A 63 -10.86 -4.42 11.05
C ARG A 63 -10.34 -4.85 12.42
N GLY A 64 -10.34 -3.97 13.43
CA GLY A 64 -9.79 -4.27 14.76
C GLY A 64 -8.29 -4.58 14.76
N ALA A 65 -7.53 -3.99 13.83
CA ALA A 65 -6.09 -4.15 13.75
C ALA A 65 -5.36 -3.15 14.66
N THR A 66 -4.06 -3.39 14.87
CA THR A 66 -3.20 -2.51 15.69
C THR A 66 -3.16 -1.08 15.15
N GLN A 67 -3.25 -0.09 16.04
CA GLN A 67 -3.18 1.34 15.72
C GLN A 67 -1.94 1.99 16.38
N GLU A 68 -1.05 1.17 16.90
CA GLU A 68 0.16 1.63 17.58
C GLU A 68 1.12 2.27 16.59
N CYS A 69 1.54 3.51 16.87
CA CYS A 69 2.35 4.33 15.97
C CYS A 69 3.64 3.62 15.54
N PHE A 70 4.29 2.92 16.47
CA PHE A 70 5.57 2.27 16.21
C PHE A 70 5.46 1.13 15.20
N VAL A 71 4.28 0.52 15.00
CA VAL A 71 4.11 -0.56 14.01
C VAL A 71 4.33 -0.07 12.57
N CYS A 72 4.12 1.22 12.32
CA CYS A 72 4.34 1.85 11.03
C CYS A 72 5.58 2.75 11.01
N HIS A 73 5.99 3.32 12.15
CA HIS A 73 7.01 4.36 12.24
C HIS A 73 8.31 3.90 12.92
N HIS A 74 8.81 2.71 12.57
CA HIS A 74 10.07 2.17 13.08
C HIS A 74 11.30 2.99 12.67
#